data_AF-A0A1M5AMV9-F1
#
_entry.id   AF-A0A1M5AMV9-F1
#
_cell.length_a   1.000
_cell.length_b   1.000
_cell.length_c   1.000
_cell.angle_alpha   90.00
_cell.angle_beta   90.00
_cell.angle_gamma   90.00
#
_symmetry.space_group_name_H-M   'P 1'
#
loop_
_entity.id
_entity.type
_entity.pdbx_description
1 polymer ?
#
loop_
_entity_poly.entity_id
_entity_poly.type
_entity_poly.pdbx_seq_one_letter_code
_entity_poly.pdbx_strand_id
1 'polypeptide(L)'
;MKFAIISAGEGSRLAQEGIKQPKPLVPLNGMAMIDRLIDIFMKNDATSIAIIINNEHEQTKKHLAELQKKYPLEIIIKSTPGSMHSFFELMPLLKDDKFCLTTVDTIFNEAEFTAYIENFKASEDDGFMAVTDYIDDEKPLFITANDSLDITGYYDTKTPECNYISGGIYCLTPSCLETLQHCMDKGLTRMRQFQRALVEEGKKLKAYPFSKILDVDHAEDIAKAEAFLKEPFPIVGIDRGNKYSPNKAGSDALIFSRVKESLEKRGYRVRTYTESHFIDQPMFAPVVFTMARSKMMLDILDLLEQEDALIINSPKGIRNSGRLEMTSLLLSADIPSPVSTILFTNKDIEEQEVPSFPFWIKRGDGHALVKEDVSFVQNEQEASAVLCDFNNRGIKLAVANEHLEGDLIKLYGVAENNFFYWFYPSPTVNSKFGLEAINGEAKGYPFSEEELKGYCEEAANKLGLSVYGGDCIVSSTGEIRIIDFNDWPSFAPCSNQAAEAIADLIVKKMQDGKRN
;
A
#
# COMPACT_ATOMS: atom_id res chain seq x y z
N MET A 1 20.87 17.27 1.71
CA MET A 1 20.35 17.19 0.33
C MET A 1 19.95 18.58 -0.12
N LYS A 2 20.35 18.96 -1.33
CA LYS A 2 20.03 20.26 -1.93
C LYS A 2 18.76 20.19 -2.78
N PHE A 3 18.14 21.35 -3.01
CA PHE A 3 16.97 21.45 -3.87
C PHE A 3 17.14 22.54 -4.92
N ALA A 4 16.44 22.41 -6.04
CA ALA A 4 16.57 23.31 -7.16
C ALA A 4 15.22 23.56 -7.85
N ILE A 5 14.94 24.82 -8.18
CA ILE A 5 13.71 25.24 -8.87
C ILE A 5 14.07 25.94 -10.17
N ILE A 6 13.58 25.38 -11.29
CA ILE A 6 13.59 26.05 -12.59
C ILE A 6 12.33 26.89 -12.72
N SER A 7 12.51 28.20 -12.78
CA SER A 7 11.45 29.20 -12.82
C SER A 7 11.72 30.28 -13.88
N ALA A 8 12.51 29.96 -14.90
CA ALA A 8 12.97 30.91 -15.92
C ALA A 8 12.11 30.94 -17.21
N GLY A 9 11.01 30.20 -17.28
CA GLY A 9 10.08 30.23 -18.41
C GLY A 9 9.30 31.54 -18.49
N GLU A 10 8.89 31.94 -19.70
CA GLU A 10 8.16 33.18 -19.96
C GLU A 10 6.70 33.14 -19.46
N GLY A 11 6.12 31.95 -19.24
CA GLY A 11 4.71 31.82 -18.84
C GLY A 11 3.73 32.42 -19.87
N SER A 12 4.14 32.47 -21.14
CA SER A 12 3.44 33.19 -22.21
C SER A 12 2.01 32.71 -22.45
N ARG A 13 1.73 31.42 -22.25
CA ARG A 13 0.38 30.83 -22.31
C ARG A 13 -0.56 31.46 -21.28
N LEU A 14 -0.20 31.40 -20.00
CA LEU A 14 -0.96 32.02 -18.90
C LEU A 14 -1.18 33.53 -19.14
N ALA A 15 -0.15 34.24 -19.59
CA ALA A 15 -0.25 35.68 -19.87
C ALA A 15 -1.23 35.98 -21.02
N GLN A 16 -1.22 35.19 -22.10
CA GLN A 16 -2.16 35.32 -23.22
C GLN A 16 -3.61 35.02 -22.81
N GLU A 17 -3.79 34.17 -21.81
CA GLU A 17 -5.09 33.78 -21.26
C GLU A 17 -5.59 34.72 -20.14
N GLY A 18 -4.86 35.81 -19.87
CA GLY A 18 -5.30 36.90 -18.99
C GLY A 18 -4.80 36.81 -17.55
N ILE A 19 -3.91 35.87 -17.23
CA ILE A 19 -3.25 35.81 -15.92
C ILE A 19 -2.17 36.91 -15.86
N LYS A 20 -2.30 37.83 -14.89
CA LYS A 20 -1.43 39.01 -14.78
C LYS A 20 -0.15 38.75 -14.01
N GLN A 21 -0.20 37.81 -13.08
CA GLN A 21 0.92 37.45 -12.24
C GLN A 21 1.98 36.70 -13.08
N PRO A 22 3.28 36.93 -12.82
CA PRO A 22 4.32 36.03 -13.32
C PRO A 22 4.01 34.59 -12.91
N LYS A 23 4.26 33.63 -13.81
CA LYS A 23 4.00 32.19 -13.57
C LYS A 23 4.41 31.70 -12.16
N PRO A 24 5.60 32.01 -11.62
CA PRO A 24 6.02 31.54 -10.29
C PRO A 24 5.16 32.06 -9.13
N LEU A 25 4.50 33.21 -9.34
CA LEU A 25 3.66 33.91 -8.37
C LEU A 25 2.16 33.68 -8.60
N VAL A 26 1.78 32.82 -9.54
CA VAL A 26 0.38 32.42 -9.69
C VAL A 26 -0.05 31.68 -8.42
N PRO A 27 -1.14 32.11 -7.77
CA PRO A 27 -1.60 31.47 -6.55
C PRO A 27 -2.41 30.20 -6.84
N LEU A 28 -2.18 29.16 -6.05
CA LEU A 28 -3.01 27.97 -5.93
C LEU A 28 -3.55 27.91 -4.51
N ASN A 29 -4.87 27.92 -4.33
CA ASN A 29 -5.53 27.95 -3.03
C ASN A 29 -5.00 29.08 -2.12
N GLY A 30 -4.62 30.23 -2.71
CA GLY A 30 -4.12 31.40 -2.01
C GLY A 30 -2.61 31.46 -1.74
N MET A 31 -1.84 30.42 -2.11
CA MET A 31 -0.38 30.35 -1.95
C MET A 31 0.31 30.38 -3.32
N ALA A 32 1.36 31.18 -3.50
CA ALA A 32 2.12 31.19 -4.76
C ALA A 32 2.83 29.84 -4.98
N MET A 33 2.92 29.39 -6.24
CA MET A 33 3.56 28.10 -6.58
C MET A 33 5.00 28.00 -6.06
N ILE A 34 5.78 29.09 -6.17
CA ILE A 34 7.16 29.11 -5.68
C ILE A 34 7.25 29.02 -4.15
N ASP A 35 6.31 29.65 -3.42
CA ASP A 35 6.26 29.62 -1.96
C ASP A 35 5.96 28.21 -1.49
N ARG A 36 4.99 27.58 -2.14
CA ARG A 36 4.61 26.18 -1.89
C ARG A 36 5.81 25.25 -2.03
N LEU A 37 6.57 25.34 -3.12
CA LEU A 37 7.74 24.48 -3.33
C LEU A 37 8.84 24.74 -2.29
N ILE A 38 9.10 26.00 -1.94
CA ILE A 38 10.06 26.34 -0.89
C ILE A 38 9.63 25.71 0.44
N ASP A 39 8.36 25.84 0.83
CA ASP A 39 7.85 25.26 2.07
C ASP A 39 7.94 23.72 2.05
N ILE A 40 7.62 23.07 0.92
CA ILE A 40 7.77 21.61 0.75
C ILE A 40 9.23 21.19 0.92
N PHE A 41 10.17 21.92 0.32
CA PHE A 41 11.59 21.60 0.41
C PHE A 41 12.11 21.78 1.84
N MET A 42 11.66 22.83 2.53
CA MET A 42 12.00 23.04 3.94
C MET A 42 11.45 21.95 4.86
N LYS A 43 10.23 21.43 4.60
CA LYS A 43 9.68 20.27 5.31
C LYS A 43 10.49 18.98 5.08
N ASN A 44 11.30 18.93 4.01
CA ASN A 44 12.13 17.79 3.63
C ASN A 44 13.63 18.02 3.92
N ASP A 45 13.93 18.90 4.87
CA ASP A 45 15.27 19.25 5.36
C ASP A 45 16.21 19.81 4.28
N ALA A 46 15.72 20.73 3.45
CA ALA A 46 16.55 21.44 2.50
C ALA A 46 17.70 22.20 3.18
N THR A 47 18.94 21.85 2.83
CA THR A 47 20.14 22.57 3.29
C THR A 47 20.38 23.85 2.50
N SER A 48 20.07 23.83 1.20
CA SER A 48 19.96 25.00 0.35
C SER A 48 18.96 24.78 -0.80
N ILE A 49 18.40 25.88 -1.31
CA ILE A 49 17.44 25.87 -2.42
C ILE A 49 17.95 26.81 -3.52
N ALA A 50 18.45 26.24 -4.61
CA ALA A 50 18.92 26.97 -5.78
C ALA A 50 17.75 27.32 -6.70
N ILE A 51 17.54 28.60 -7.01
CA ILE A 51 16.38 29.05 -7.79
C ILE A 51 16.87 29.87 -8.98
N ILE A 52 16.45 29.51 -10.19
CA ILE A 52 16.69 30.35 -11.38
C ILE A 52 15.40 30.97 -11.87
N ILE A 53 15.40 32.30 -12.01
CA ILE A 53 14.28 33.08 -12.54
C ILE A 53 14.70 33.86 -13.77
N ASN A 54 13.70 34.18 -14.61
CA ASN A 54 13.91 35.09 -15.74
C ASN A 54 14.23 36.52 -15.25
N ASN A 55 14.83 37.33 -16.11
CA ASN A 55 15.18 38.71 -15.76
C ASN A 55 13.99 39.69 -15.91
N GLU A 56 12.85 39.25 -16.43
CA GLU A 56 11.80 40.12 -16.94
C GLU A 56 10.83 40.61 -15.86
N HIS A 57 10.65 39.85 -14.79
CA HIS A 57 9.62 40.14 -13.78
C HIS A 57 10.21 40.66 -12.46
N GLU A 58 10.16 41.98 -12.29
CA GLU A 58 10.62 42.65 -11.06
C GLU A 58 9.83 42.20 -9.80
N GLN A 59 8.57 41.80 -9.97
CA GLN A 59 7.74 41.29 -8.88
C GLN A 59 8.30 40.00 -8.29
N THR A 60 8.72 39.05 -9.15
CA THR A 60 9.33 37.77 -8.71
C THR A 60 10.65 38.00 -7.99
N LYS A 61 11.49 38.93 -8.48
CA LYS A 61 12.76 39.29 -7.85
C LYS A 61 12.55 39.83 -6.43
N LYS A 62 11.63 40.79 -6.27
CA LYS A 62 11.31 41.38 -4.97
C LYS A 62 10.78 40.35 -3.99
N HIS A 63 9.88 39.48 -4.46
CA HIS A 63 9.29 38.42 -3.65
C HIS A 63 10.36 37.44 -3.13
N LEU A 64 11.22 36.93 -4.02
CA LEU A 64 12.30 36.02 -3.64
C LEU A 64 13.37 36.68 -2.76
N ALA A 65 13.66 37.97 -2.94
CA ALA A 65 14.56 38.70 -2.05
C ALA A 65 14.04 38.77 -0.59
N GLU A 66 12.72 38.84 -0.39
CA GLU A 66 12.12 38.76 0.94
C GLU A 66 12.17 37.33 1.51
N LEU A 67 11.96 36.31 0.67
CA LEU A 67 12.05 34.91 1.08
C LEU A 67 13.49 34.48 1.39
N GLN A 68 14.47 35.02 0.69
CA GLN A 68 15.90 34.75 0.92
C GLN A 68 16.36 35.21 2.32
N LYS A 69 15.64 36.14 2.95
CA LYS A 69 15.90 36.53 4.36
C LYS A 69 15.42 35.47 5.36
N LYS A 70 14.53 34.56 4.95
CA LYS A 70 13.88 33.55 5.80
C LYS A 70 14.40 32.15 5.54
N TYR A 71 14.78 31.85 4.30
CA TYR A 71 15.12 30.52 3.83
C TYR A 71 16.50 30.52 3.14
N PRO A 72 17.20 29.37 3.06
CA PRO A 72 18.54 29.26 2.48
C PRO A 72 18.48 29.26 0.94
N LEU A 73 18.04 30.39 0.35
CA LEU A 73 17.84 30.51 -1.09
C LEU A 73 19.10 31.02 -1.80
N GLU A 74 19.47 30.37 -2.90
CA GLU A 74 20.55 30.78 -3.80
C GLU A 74 19.95 31.14 -5.17
N ILE A 75 19.81 32.43 -5.44
CA ILE A 75 19.01 32.93 -6.57
C ILE A 75 19.90 33.33 -7.75
N ILE A 76 19.63 32.75 -8.92
CA ILE A 76 20.22 33.13 -10.21
C ILE A 76 19.16 33.87 -11.03
N ILE A 77 19.50 35.08 -11.48
CA ILE A 77 18.62 35.89 -12.36
C ILE A 77 19.21 35.85 -13.77
N LYS A 78 18.66 34.99 -14.62
CA LYS A 78 19.15 34.82 -16.00
C LYS A 78 18.06 34.27 -16.90
N SER A 79 17.79 34.96 -18.00
CA SER A 79 16.93 34.43 -19.07
C SER A 79 17.71 33.36 -19.85
N THR A 80 17.09 32.20 -20.05
CA THR A 80 17.72 31.05 -20.70
C THR A 80 16.81 30.48 -21.80
N PRO A 81 17.35 29.88 -22.89
CA PRO A 81 16.53 29.39 -24.00
C PRO A 81 15.56 28.24 -23.67
N GLY A 82 15.78 27.52 -22.57
CA GLY A 82 14.90 26.43 -22.14
C GLY A 82 15.38 25.77 -20.84
N SER A 83 14.56 24.88 -20.29
CA SER A 83 14.77 24.28 -18.96
C SER A 83 16.11 23.58 -18.78
N MET A 84 16.65 22.92 -19.81
CA MET A 84 17.98 22.29 -19.73
C MET A 84 19.10 23.31 -19.55
N HIS A 85 18.99 24.49 -20.19
CA HIS A 85 19.94 25.57 -20.00
C HIS A 85 19.79 26.17 -18.60
N SER A 86 18.56 26.30 -18.10
CA SER A 86 18.32 26.76 -16.73
C SER A 86 18.95 25.81 -15.71
N PHE A 87 18.85 24.50 -15.95
CA PHE A 87 19.53 23.49 -15.13
C PHE A 87 21.05 23.62 -15.20
N PHE A 88 21.61 23.85 -16.39
CA PHE A 88 23.04 24.06 -16.56
C PHE A 88 23.58 25.25 -15.75
N GLU A 89 22.81 26.35 -15.67
CA GLU A 89 23.18 27.51 -14.86
C GLU A 89 23.10 27.22 -13.35
N LEU A 90 22.20 26.35 -12.91
CA LEU A 90 22.09 25.90 -11.52
C LEU A 90 23.18 24.89 -11.14
N MET A 91 23.74 24.17 -12.12
CA MET A 91 24.71 23.09 -11.92
C MET A 91 25.83 23.43 -10.92
N PRO A 92 26.48 24.61 -10.93
CA PRO A 92 27.57 24.92 -9.98
C PRO A 92 27.16 24.84 -8.51
N LEU A 93 25.87 25.03 -8.20
CA LEU A 93 25.33 25.03 -6.83
C LEU A 93 24.96 23.61 -6.34
N LEU A 94 25.02 22.60 -7.22
CA LEU A 94 24.48 21.25 -6.99
C LEU A 94 25.55 20.14 -6.99
N LYS A 95 26.85 20.49 -7.05
CA LYS A 95 27.95 19.53 -7.30
C LYS A 95 28.40 18.72 -6.08
N ASP A 96 28.02 19.14 -4.89
CA ASP A 96 28.60 18.73 -3.61
C ASP A 96 27.70 17.81 -2.78
N ASP A 97 26.44 17.62 -3.18
CA ASP A 97 25.48 16.73 -2.49
C ASP A 97 24.46 16.18 -3.49
N LYS A 98 23.72 15.13 -3.10
CA LYS A 98 22.48 14.72 -3.76
C LYS A 98 21.53 15.93 -3.85
N PHE A 99 20.78 16.02 -4.94
CA PHE A 99 19.83 17.12 -5.13
C PHE A 99 18.52 16.71 -5.80
N CYS A 100 17.47 17.48 -5.54
CA CYS A 100 16.17 17.35 -6.22
C CYS A 100 15.91 18.61 -7.04
N LEU A 101 15.66 18.44 -8.33
CA LEU A 101 15.35 19.49 -9.29
C LEU A 101 13.88 19.38 -9.72
N THR A 102 13.16 20.49 -9.69
CA THR A 102 11.79 20.57 -10.22
C THR A 102 11.58 21.86 -11.01
N THR A 103 10.54 21.89 -11.85
CA THR A 103 10.02 23.14 -12.42
C THR A 103 8.95 23.72 -11.51
N VAL A 104 8.81 25.05 -11.51
CA VAL A 104 7.93 25.76 -10.54
C VAL A 104 6.44 25.45 -10.70
N ASP A 105 6.05 24.93 -11.86
CA ASP A 105 4.69 24.69 -12.31
C ASP A 105 4.18 23.27 -12.08
N THR A 106 5.05 22.38 -11.65
CA THR A 106 4.69 20.98 -11.40
C THR A 106 4.05 20.83 -10.03
N ILE A 107 2.80 20.36 -10.01
CA ILE A 107 1.95 20.19 -8.84
C ILE A 107 1.77 18.69 -8.56
N PHE A 108 2.05 18.31 -7.32
CA PHE A 108 2.08 16.93 -6.84
C PHE A 108 1.67 16.87 -5.35
N ASN A 109 1.36 15.66 -4.86
CA ASN A 109 1.06 15.44 -3.45
C ASN A 109 2.33 15.55 -2.58
N GLU A 110 2.25 16.32 -1.48
CA GLU A 110 3.41 16.56 -0.60
C GLU A 110 3.90 15.29 0.11
N ALA A 111 3.01 14.39 0.49
CA ALA A 111 3.38 13.16 1.18
C ALA A 111 4.14 12.19 0.24
N GLU A 112 3.72 12.09 -1.02
CA GLU A 112 4.46 11.32 -2.03
C GLU A 112 5.84 11.90 -2.28
N PHE A 113 5.94 13.23 -2.29
CA PHE A 113 7.23 13.90 -2.42
C PHE A 113 8.16 13.62 -1.24
N THR A 114 7.64 13.62 -0.01
CA THR A 114 8.43 13.26 1.17
C THR A 114 8.96 11.84 1.08
N ALA A 115 8.09 10.86 0.82
CA ALA A 115 8.50 9.47 0.63
C ALA A 115 9.52 9.31 -0.50
N TYR A 116 9.32 10.01 -1.62
CA TYR A 116 10.25 10.05 -2.76
C TYR A 116 11.65 10.56 -2.36
N ILE A 117 11.72 11.65 -1.59
CA ILE A 117 12.98 12.21 -1.11
C ILE A 117 13.68 11.26 -0.14
N GLU A 118 12.95 10.67 0.80
CA GLU A 118 13.51 9.74 1.80
C GLU A 118 14.09 8.48 1.15
N ASN A 119 13.34 7.87 0.22
CA ASN A 119 13.79 6.70 -0.52
C ASN A 119 15.04 7.02 -1.35
N PHE A 120 15.12 8.20 -1.98
CA PHE A 120 16.32 8.59 -2.72
C PHE A 120 17.51 8.89 -1.82
N LYS A 121 17.29 9.53 -0.65
CA LYS A 121 18.35 9.75 0.35
C LYS A 121 19.00 8.41 0.74
N ALA A 122 18.19 7.36 0.92
CA ALA A 122 18.62 6.01 1.30
C ALA A 122 19.16 5.14 0.14
N SER A 123 18.92 5.51 -1.13
CA SER A 123 19.34 4.73 -2.30
C SER A 123 20.77 5.02 -2.75
N GLU A 124 21.43 4.04 -3.38
CA GLU A 124 22.72 4.17 -4.06
C GLU A 124 22.59 4.38 -5.59
N ASP A 125 21.37 4.50 -6.11
CA ASP A 125 21.13 4.76 -7.54
C ASP A 125 21.54 6.19 -7.94
N ASP A 126 21.90 6.37 -9.22
CA ASP A 126 22.34 7.67 -9.75
C ASP A 126 21.23 8.71 -9.75
N GLY A 127 19.97 8.29 -9.91
CA GLY A 127 18.83 9.19 -9.89
C GLY A 127 17.47 8.51 -9.78
N PHE A 128 16.52 9.20 -9.18
CA PHE A 128 15.11 8.85 -9.17
C PHE A 128 14.33 9.86 -10.01
N MET A 129 13.48 9.41 -10.91
CA MET A 129 12.59 10.26 -11.70
C MET A 129 11.17 10.11 -11.19
N ALA A 130 10.50 11.21 -10.82
CA ALA A 130 9.07 11.14 -10.58
C ALA A 130 8.34 10.84 -11.89
N VAL A 131 7.49 9.82 -11.88
CA VAL A 131 6.73 9.40 -13.05
C VAL A 131 5.26 9.25 -12.70
N THR A 132 4.36 9.31 -13.68
CA THR A 132 2.93 9.07 -13.45
C THR A 132 2.27 8.34 -14.61
N ASP A 133 1.19 7.62 -14.32
CA ASP A 133 0.32 6.96 -15.30
C ASP A 133 -0.85 7.87 -15.74
N TYR A 134 -1.02 9.01 -15.08
CA TYR A 134 -1.99 10.04 -15.43
C TYR A 134 -1.44 10.95 -16.54
N ILE A 135 -2.10 11.00 -17.69
CA ILE A 135 -1.66 11.78 -18.85
C ILE A 135 -2.57 13.00 -19.02
N ASP A 136 -2.02 14.17 -18.74
CA ASP A 136 -2.63 15.49 -18.93
C ASP A 136 -1.54 16.48 -19.39
N ASP A 137 -0.76 16.02 -20.38
CA ASP A 137 0.32 16.76 -21.02
C ASP A 137 0.06 16.73 -22.54
N GLU A 138 0.24 17.87 -23.20
CA GLU A 138 0.13 17.99 -24.66
C GLU A 138 1.22 17.21 -25.41
N LYS A 139 2.41 17.08 -24.81
CA LYS A 139 3.63 16.48 -25.41
C LYS A 139 4.37 15.58 -24.41
N PRO A 140 3.70 14.52 -23.91
CA PRO A 140 4.25 13.63 -22.88
C PRO A 140 5.55 12.99 -23.35
N LEU A 141 6.49 12.87 -22.40
CA LEU A 141 7.67 12.02 -22.57
C LEU A 141 7.40 10.68 -21.92
N PHE A 142 7.14 9.66 -22.74
CA PHE A 142 6.84 8.31 -22.27
C PHE A 142 8.10 7.61 -21.76
N ILE A 143 7.93 6.75 -20.76
CA ILE A 143 9.00 6.04 -20.07
C ILE A 143 8.69 4.54 -20.10
N THR A 144 9.70 3.75 -20.48
CA THR A 144 9.73 2.31 -20.20
C THR A 144 10.53 2.08 -18.93
N ALA A 145 9.96 1.31 -18.01
CA ALA A 145 10.65 0.85 -16.81
C ALA A 145 10.40 -0.65 -16.66
N ASN A 146 11.42 -1.39 -16.22
CA ASN A 146 11.27 -2.82 -15.96
C ASN A 146 10.46 -3.08 -14.67
N ASP A 147 10.26 -4.35 -14.30
CA ASP A 147 9.51 -4.74 -13.10
C ASP A 147 10.13 -4.21 -11.79
N SER A 148 11.42 -3.90 -11.79
CA SER A 148 12.14 -3.28 -10.67
C SER A 148 12.16 -1.75 -10.73
N LEU A 149 11.37 -1.14 -11.62
CA LEU A 149 11.32 0.31 -11.89
C LEU A 149 12.62 0.91 -12.41
N ASP A 150 13.57 0.11 -12.91
CA ASP A 150 14.72 0.67 -13.61
C ASP A 150 14.26 1.24 -14.95
N ILE A 151 14.58 2.51 -15.20
CA ILE A 151 14.24 3.17 -16.45
C ILE A 151 15.14 2.63 -17.55
N THR A 152 14.52 2.08 -18.59
CA THR A 152 15.20 1.49 -19.74
C THR A 152 15.14 2.38 -20.99
N GLY A 153 14.27 3.38 -21.01
CA GLY A 153 14.13 4.25 -22.18
C GLY A 153 13.11 5.38 -22.03
N TYR A 154 13.26 6.38 -22.91
CA TYR A 154 12.38 7.55 -23.02
C TYR A 154 11.94 7.77 -24.47
N TYR A 155 10.64 7.96 -24.69
CA TYR A 155 10.03 7.97 -26.04
C TYR A 155 9.10 9.17 -26.22
N ASP A 156 9.14 9.79 -27.41
CA ASP A 156 8.19 10.85 -27.78
C ASP A 156 6.81 10.30 -28.17
N THR A 157 6.72 9.00 -28.46
CA THR A 157 5.47 8.32 -28.83
C THR A 157 5.25 7.11 -27.95
N LYS A 158 4.01 6.89 -27.50
CA LYS A 158 3.65 5.78 -26.63
C LYS A 158 3.89 4.44 -27.33
N THR A 159 4.69 3.58 -26.72
CA THR A 159 4.79 2.16 -27.10
C THR A 159 3.97 1.30 -26.12
N PRO A 160 3.65 0.04 -26.46
CA PRO A 160 2.95 -0.86 -25.53
C PRO A 160 3.69 -1.11 -24.21
N GLU A 161 5.01 -0.92 -24.20
CA GLU A 161 5.89 -1.11 -23.04
C GLU A 161 5.99 0.15 -22.16
N CYS A 162 5.42 1.28 -22.61
CA CYS A 162 5.46 2.53 -21.86
C CYS A 162 4.45 2.49 -20.71
N ASN A 163 4.97 2.40 -19.49
CA ASN A 163 4.16 2.33 -18.28
C ASN A 163 3.83 3.71 -17.73
N TYR A 164 4.67 4.72 -18.02
CA TYR A 164 4.57 6.03 -17.39
C TYR A 164 4.93 7.19 -18.33
N ILE A 165 4.71 8.41 -17.86
CA ILE A 165 5.28 9.65 -18.40
C ILE A 165 6.18 10.34 -17.36
N SER A 166 7.15 11.12 -17.83
CA SER A 166 8.04 11.94 -16.99
C SER A 166 7.25 13.04 -16.27
N GLY A 167 7.47 13.20 -14.96
CA GLY A 167 6.73 14.12 -14.11
C GLY A 167 7.43 15.43 -13.77
N GLY A 168 8.55 15.79 -14.43
CA GLY A 168 9.20 17.09 -14.18
C GLY A 168 9.95 17.24 -12.84
N ILE A 169 10.11 16.16 -12.07
CA ILE A 169 10.83 16.14 -10.79
C ILE A 169 11.95 15.10 -10.85
N TYR A 170 13.16 15.52 -10.53
CA TYR A 170 14.38 14.76 -10.75
C TYR A 170 15.28 14.79 -9.51
N CYS A 171 15.39 13.66 -8.83
CA CYS A 171 16.38 13.43 -7.79
C CYS A 171 17.62 12.84 -8.45
N LEU A 172 18.77 13.49 -8.30
CA LEU A 172 19.99 13.13 -9.00
C LEU A 172 21.18 13.21 -8.04
N THR A 173 22.17 12.37 -8.30
CA THR A 173 23.51 12.50 -7.71
C THR A 173 24.36 13.46 -8.55
N PRO A 174 25.45 14.03 -7.99
CA PRO A 174 26.40 14.83 -8.76
C PRO A 174 26.98 14.13 -9.98
N SER A 175 26.99 12.78 -10.01
CA SER A 175 27.47 11.98 -11.14
C SER A 175 26.69 12.29 -12.44
N CYS A 176 25.42 12.68 -12.33
CA CYS A 176 24.57 13.02 -13.47
C CYS A 176 24.89 14.40 -14.10
N LEU A 177 25.63 15.26 -13.39
CA LEU A 177 26.00 16.58 -13.89
C LEU A 177 27.06 16.50 -15.01
N GLU A 178 27.85 15.44 -15.06
CA GLU A 178 28.77 15.17 -16.18
C GLU A 178 28.01 14.94 -17.49
N THR A 179 26.93 14.15 -17.43
CA THR A 179 26.02 13.94 -18.56
C THR A 179 25.37 15.24 -19.01
N LEU A 180 25.00 16.12 -18.08
CA LEU A 180 24.47 17.45 -18.42
C LEU A 180 25.51 18.29 -19.19
N GLN A 181 26.77 18.30 -18.74
CA GLN A 181 27.86 19.01 -19.43
C GLN A 181 28.07 18.44 -20.84
N HIS A 182 28.13 17.11 -21.00
CA HIS A 182 28.23 16.48 -22.32
C HIS A 182 27.05 16.82 -23.24
N CYS A 183 25.82 16.93 -22.71
CA CYS A 183 24.66 17.36 -23.49
C CYS A 183 24.85 18.79 -24.02
N MET A 184 25.35 19.69 -23.18
CA MET A 184 25.62 21.07 -23.56
C MET A 184 26.72 21.16 -24.63
N ASP A 185 27.81 20.39 -24.46
CA ASP A 185 28.92 20.37 -25.42
C ASP A 185 28.49 19.82 -26.80
N LYS A 186 27.51 18.90 -26.82
CA LYS A 186 26.86 18.38 -28.04
C LYS A 186 25.81 19.32 -28.64
N GLY A 187 25.53 20.46 -28.01
CA GLY A 187 24.52 21.43 -28.47
C GLY A 187 23.08 20.93 -28.31
N LEU A 188 22.82 19.97 -27.43
CA LEU A 188 21.46 19.58 -27.06
C LEU A 188 20.81 20.72 -26.28
N THR A 189 19.47 20.81 -26.30
CA THR A 189 18.77 22.00 -25.77
C THR A 189 17.58 21.70 -24.87
N ARG A 190 17.08 20.45 -24.87
CA ARG A 190 15.82 20.08 -24.20
C ARG A 190 16.04 19.09 -23.05
N MET A 191 15.29 19.24 -21.97
CA MET A 191 15.35 18.34 -20.81
C MET A 191 15.08 16.86 -21.16
N ARG A 192 14.22 16.60 -22.15
CA ARG A 192 13.98 15.24 -22.66
C ARG A 192 15.22 14.59 -23.30
N GLN A 193 16.13 15.40 -23.86
CA GLN A 193 17.39 14.89 -24.44
C GLN A 193 18.38 14.54 -23.32
N PHE A 194 18.44 15.35 -22.26
CA PHE A 194 19.22 15.03 -21.07
C PHE A 194 18.77 13.71 -20.42
N GLN A 195 17.46 13.51 -20.25
CA GLN A 195 16.91 12.25 -19.71
C GLN A 195 17.30 11.03 -20.55
N ARG A 196 17.27 11.14 -21.90
CA ARG A 196 17.77 10.09 -22.80
C ARG A 196 19.26 9.83 -22.62
N ALA A 197 20.05 10.90 -22.57
CA ALA A 197 21.50 10.80 -22.41
C ALA A 197 21.91 10.10 -21.11
N LEU A 198 21.17 10.28 -20.01
CA LEU A 198 21.46 9.57 -18.76
C LEU A 198 21.38 8.04 -18.94
N VAL A 199 20.38 7.54 -19.67
CA VAL A 199 20.23 6.11 -19.96
C VAL A 199 21.31 5.64 -20.96
N GLU A 200 21.56 6.43 -22.00
CA GLU A 200 22.60 6.13 -23.00
C GLU A 200 24.01 6.07 -22.38
N GLU A 201 24.28 6.88 -21.35
CA GLU A 201 25.54 6.91 -20.60
C GLU A 201 25.56 5.89 -19.43
N GLY A 202 24.53 5.06 -19.30
CA GLY A 202 24.49 3.94 -18.35
C GLY A 202 24.23 4.32 -16.90
N LYS A 203 23.64 5.50 -16.64
CA LYS A 203 23.23 5.89 -15.29
C LYS A 203 22.11 4.98 -14.78
N LYS A 204 22.18 4.59 -13.52
CA LYS A 204 21.15 3.79 -12.86
C LYS A 204 20.01 4.69 -12.42
N LEU A 205 18.92 4.67 -13.17
CA LEU A 205 17.77 5.52 -12.93
C LEU A 205 16.56 4.69 -12.50
N LYS A 206 15.92 5.06 -11.39
CA LYS A 206 14.64 4.50 -10.96
C LYS A 206 13.48 5.42 -11.35
N ALA A 207 12.42 4.83 -11.86
CA ALA A 207 11.11 5.46 -11.93
C ALA A 207 10.46 5.40 -10.53
N TYR A 208 9.97 6.52 -10.02
CA TYR A 208 9.23 6.58 -8.76
C TYR A 208 7.79 7.06 -9.05
N PRO A 209 6.78 6.16 -8.98
CA PRO A 209 5.42 6.50 -9.35
C PRO A 209 4.76 7.48 -8.37
N PHE A 210 4.21 8.56 -8.90
CA PHE A 210 3.30 9.47 -8.21
C PHE A 210 1.87 9.23 -8.68
N SER A 211 0.94 9.40 -7.76
CA SER A 211 -0.49 9.18 -7.97
C SER A 211 -1.07 10.08 -9.05
N LYS A 212 -0.58 11.32 -9.13
CA LYS A 212 -0.94 12.33 -10.12
C LYS A 212 0.09 13.46 -10.06
N ILE A 213 0.50 13.91 -11.24
CA ILE A 213 1.34 15.11 -11.43
C ILE A 213 0.63 16.00 -12.45
N LEU A 214 0.56 17.29 -12.19
CA LEU A 214 -0.06 18.28 -13.07
C LEU A 214 0.91 19.44 -13.32
N ASP A 215 1.01 19.91 -14.55
CA ASP A 215 1.74 21.15 -14.86
C ASP A 215 0.75 22.30 -15.06
N VAL A 216 1.01 23.45 -14.44
CA VAL A 216 0.18 24.66 -14.60
C VAL A 216 0.70 25.50 -15.77
N ASP A 217 0.20 25.21 -16.96
CA ASP A 217 0.57 25.89 -18.21
C ASP A 217 -0.53 26.79 -18.77
N HIS A 218 -1.79 26.43 -18.52
CA HIS A 218 -2.99 27.15 -18.94
C HIS A 218 -3.83 27.60 -17.74
N ALA A 219 -4.69 28.60 -17.95
CA ALA A 219 -5.56 29.14 -16.92
C ALA A 219 -6.55 28.09 -16.38
N GLU A 220 -6.97 27.12 -17.20
CA GLU A 220 -7.79 26.00 -16.76
C GLU A 220 -7.06 25.04 -15.82
N ASP A 221 -5.74 24.91 -15.93
CA ASP A 221 -4.94 24.02 -15.10
C ASP A 221 -4.84 24.50 -13.67
N ILE A 222 -5.00 25.81 -13.42
CA ILE A 222 -5.09 26.38 -12.08
C ILE A 222 -6.23 25.72 -11.31
N ALA A 223 -7.43 25.66 -11.90
CA ALA A 223 -8.59 25.06 -11.25
C ALA A 223 -8.41 23.54 -11.05
N LYS A 224 -7.79 22.84 -12.02
CA LYS A 224 -7.46 21.41 -11.90
C LYS A 224 -6.47 21.16 -10.76
N ALA A 225 -5.42 21.97 -10.66
CA ALA A 225 -4.40 21.89 -9.61
C ALA A 225 -4.98 22.23 -8.23
N GLU A 226 -5.81 23.26 -8.12
CA GLU A 226 -6.48 23.62 -6.86
C GLU A 226 -7.42 22.53 -6.35
N ALA A 227 -8.15 21.88 -7.27
CA ALA A 227 -9.00 20.74 -6.96
C ALA A 227 -8.15 19.54 -6.52
N PHE A 228 -7.09 19.22 -7.27
CA PHE A 228 -6.17 18.13 -6.95
C PHE A 228 -5.52 18.30 -5.57
N LEU A 229 -5.08 19.51 -5.20
CA LEU A 229 -4.50 19.76 -3.89
C LEU A 229 -5.50 19.61 -2.73
N LYS A 230 -6.81 19.53 -3.02
CA LYS A 230 -7.88 19.22 -2.06
C LYS A 230 -8.32 17.75 -2.13
N GLU A 231 -7.91 17.00 -3.16
CA GLU A 231 -8.25 15.59 -3.29
C GLU A 231 -7.61 14.79 -2.15
N PRO A 232 -8.37 13.92 -1.45
CA PRO A 232 -7.77 12.99 -0.51
C PRO A 232 -6.90 11.99 -1.26
N PHE A 233 -5.80 11.57 -0.63
CA PHE A 233 -4.94 10.51 -1.16
C PHE A 233 -5.75 9.24 -1.48
N PRO A 234 -5.46 8.52 -2.58
CA PRO A 234 -6.19 7.29 -2.89
C PRO A 234 -6.05 6.25 -1.77
N ILE A 235 -7.14 5.55 -1.48
CA ILE A 235 -7.11 4.37 -0.64
C ILE A 235 -6.47 3.24 -1.45
N VAL A 236 -5.49 2.55 -0.86
CA VAL A 236 -4.83 1.41 -1.49
C VAL A 236 -5.48 0.12 -1.05
N GLY A 237 -5.85 -0.72 -2.02
CA GLY A 237 -6.31 -2.09 -1.80
C GLY A 237 -5.23 -3.09 -2.21
N ILE A 238 -4.88 -4.03 -1.35
CA ILE A 238 -3.95 -5.13 -1.69
C ILE A 238 -4.70 -6.45 -1.66
N ASP A 239 -4.79 -7.11 -2.82
CA ASP A 239 -5.51 -8.38 -2.94
C ASP A 239 -4.74 -9.54 -2.29
N ARG A 240 -5.40 -10.70 -2.20
CA ARG A 240 -4.79 -11.92 -1.67
C ARG A 240 -4.07 -12.66 -2.78
N GLY A 241 -2.82 -13.04 -2.55
CA GLY A 241 -2.06 -13.87 -3.48
C GLY A 241 -2.73 -15.23 -3.73
N ASN A 242 -2.77 -15.68 -4.99
CA ASN A 242 -3.47 -16.90 -5.44
C ASN A 242 -3.20 -18.15 -4.58
N LYS A 243 -1.97 -18.31 -4.06
CA LYS A 243 -1.58 -19.45 -3.20
C LYS A 243 -2.31 -19.51 -1.85
N TYR A 244 -2.85 -18.39 -1.37
CA TYR A 244 -3.57 -18.29 -0.10
C TYR A 244 -5.10 -18.42 -0.25
N SER A 245 -5.62 -18.60 -1.48
CA SER A 245 -7.06 -18.74 -1.78
C SER A 245 -7.44 -20.05 -2.49
N PRO A 246 -6.95 -21.23 -2.06
CA PRO A 246 -7.26 -22.48 -2.76
C PRO A 246 -8.79 -22.73 -2.74
N ASN A 247 -9.36 -23.01 -3.91
CA ASN A 247 -10.80 -23.21 -4.13
C ASN A 247 -11.72 -22.03 -3.75
N LYS A 248 -11.17 -20.84 -3.46
CA LYS A 248 -11.90 -19.63 -3.04
C LYS A 248 -11.52 -18.34 -3.77
N ALA A 249 -10.58 -18.40 -4.72
CA ALA A 249 -10.09 -17.24 -5.47
C ALA A 249 -11.22 -16.35 -6.04
N GLY A 250 -12.28 -16.96 -6.60
CA GLY A 250 -13.42 -16.20 -7.13
C GLY A 250 -14.24 -15.46 -6.07
N SER A 251 -14.42 -16.04 -4.88
CA SER A 251 -15.15 -15.39 -3.79
C SER A 251 -14.32 -14.31 -3.10
N ASP A 252 -13.01 -14.53 -2.95
CA ASP A 252 -12.09 -13.55 -2.37
C ASP A 252 -11.95 -12.32 -3.27
N ALA A 253 -11.79 -12.53 -4.58
CA ALA A 253 -11.78 -11.44 -5.56
C ALA A 253 -13.09 -10.64 -5.55
N LEU A 254 -14.22 -11.30 -5.33
CA LEU A 254 -15.54 -10.67 -5.33
C LEU A 254 -15.78 -9.77 -4.11
N ILE A 255 -15.40 -10.19 -2.89
CA ILE A 255 -15.51 -9.28 -1.74
C ILE A 255 -14.56 -8.10 -1.89
N PHE A 256 -13.34 -8.34 -2.36
CA PHE A 256 -12.34 -7.30 -2.58
C PHE A 256 -12.83 -6.25 -3.59
N SER A 257 -13.36 -6.68 -4.74
CA SER A 257 -13.90 -5.76 -5.76
C SER A 257 -15.10 -4.97 -5.25
N ARG A 258 -15.97 -5.59 -4.44
CA ARG A 258 -17.13 -4.91 -3.86
C ARG A 258 -16.76 -3.86 -2.82
N VAL A 259 -15.73 -4.12 -2.00
CA VAL A 259 -15.21 -3.11 -1.05
C VAL A 259 -14.67 -1.91 -1.83
N LYS A 260 -13.90 -2.16 -2.91
CA LYS A 260 -13.45 -1.09 -3.82
C LYS A 260 -14.64 -0.29 -4.37
N GLU A 261 -15.61 -0.94 -5.01
CA GLU A 261 -16.78 -0.26 -5.60
C GLU A 261 -17.58 0.52 -4.56
N SER A 262 -17.69 -0.01 -3.34
CA SER A 262 -18.38 0.62 -2.21
C SER A 262 -17.69 1.91 -1.73
N LEU A 263 -16.35 1.91 -1.69
CA LEU A 263 -15.54 3.11 -1.41
C LEU A 263 -15.64 4.14 -2.55
N GLU A 264 -15.60 3.69 -3.81
CA GLU A 264 -15.73 4.56 -4.99
C GLU A 264 -17.10 5.25 -5.05
N LYS A 265 -18.19 4.54 -4.72
CA LYS A 265 -19.54 5.13 -4.58
C LYS A 265 -19.62 6.21 -3.51
N ARG A 266 -18.76 6.15 -2.48
CA ARG A 266 -18.63 7.17 -1.43
C ARG A 266 -17.72 8.34 -1.83
N GLY A 267 -17.23 8.35 -3.07
CA GLY A 267 -16.40 9.43 -3.63
C GLY A 267 -14.90 9.29 -3.35
N TYR A 268 -14.45 8.14 -2.84
CA TYR A 268 -13.03 7.88 -2.62
C TYR A 268 -12.39 7.28 -3.87
N ARG A 269 -11.19 7.75 -4.21
CA ARG A 269 -10.36 7.10 -5.23
C ARG A 269 -9.71 5.86 -4.61
N VAL A 270 -9.81 4.73 -5.30
CA VAL A 270 -9.18 3.46 -4.85
C VAL A 270 -8.20 2.97 -5.92
N ARG A 271 -6.97 2.67 -5.52
CA ARG A 271 -5.98 1.98 -6.35
C ARG A 271 -5.76 0.58 -5.80
N THR A 272 -5.72 -0.42 -6.67
CA THR A 272 -5.61 -1.83 -6.26
C THR A 272 -4.36 -2.48 -6.83
N TYR A 273 -3.68 -3.27 -6.02
CA TYR A 273 -2.45 -3.97 -6.37
C TYR A 273 -2.52 -5.42 -5.94
N THR A 274 -1.76 -6.27 -6.65
CA THR A 274 -1.49 -7.62 -6.18
C THR A 274 -0.42 -7.60 -5.09
N GLU A 275 -0.36 -8.62 -4.22
CA GLU A 275 0.73 -8.75 -3.25
C GLU A 275 2.11 -8.66 -3.92
N SER A 276 2.30 -9.35 -5.05
CA SER A 276 3.59 -9.37 -5.75
C SER A 276 4.00 -7.97 -6.23
N HIS A 277 3.06 -7.25 -6.87
CA HIS A 277 3.35 -5.94 -7.40
C HIS A 277 3.71 -4.95 -6.28
N PHE A 278 2.97 -4.99 -5.17
CA PHE A 278 3.24 -4.09 -4.05
C PHE A 278 4.52 -4.46 -3.28
N ILE A 279 4.88 -5.74 -3.22
CA ILE A 279 6.17 -6.18 -2.66
C ILE A 279 7.34 -5.68 -3.51
N ASP A 280 7.22 -5.84 -4.83
CA ASP A 280 8.27 -5.43 -5.76
C ASP A 280 8.39 -3.90 -5.82
N GLN A 281 7.27 -3.20 -5.61
CA GLN A 281 7.15 -1.74 -5.72
C GLN A 281 6.32 -1.17 -4.56
N PRO A 282 6.87 -1.13 -3.33
CA PRO A 282 6.17 -0.53 -2.21
C PRO A 282 6.01 0.96 -2.47
N MET A 283 4.82 1.48 -2.25
CA MET A 283 4.52 2.89 -2.41
C MET A 283 3.88 3.44 -1.14
N PHE A 284 4.06 4.74 -0.93
CA PHE A 284 3.38 5.42 0.17
C PHE A 284 1.86 5.32 0.00
N ALA A 285 1.20 4.90 1.07
CA ALA A 285 -0.24 4.71 1.11
C ALA A 285 -0.74 5.02 2.54
N PRO A 286 -1.34 6.19 2.79
CA PRO A 286 -1.81 6.59 4.11
C PRO A 286 -3.03 5.79 4.59
N VAL A 287 -3.71 5.09 3.67
CA VAL A 287 -4.81 4.19 4.00
C VAL A 287 -4.71 2.95 3.13
N VAL A 288 -4.62 1.79 3.77
CA VAL A 288 -4.53 0.48 3.12
C VAL A 288 -5.60 -0.44 3.66
N PHE A 289 -6.38 -1.07 2.77
CA PHE A 289 -7.11 -2.29 3.11
C PHE A 289 -6.48 -3.47 2.39
N THR A 290 -6.31 -4.58 3.10
CA THR A 290 -5.50 -5.68 2.60
C THR A 290 -6.10 -7.03 2.92
N MET A 291 -5.99 -7.95 1.95
CA MET A 291 -6.24 -9.38 2.15
C MET A 291 -4.95 -10.20 2.07
N ALA A 292 -3.79 -9.51 2.07
CA ALA A 292 -2.48 -10.11 1.92
C ALA A 292 -2.05 -10.91 3.14
N ARG A 293 -1.29 -11.98 2.90
CA ARG A 293 -0.81 -12.87 3.98
C ARG A 293 0.66 -13.25 3.87
N SER A 294 1.37 -12.86 2.82
CA SER A 294 2.79 -13.18 2.74
C SER A 294 3.61 -12.43 3.78
N LYS A 295 4.61 -13.10 4.35
CA LYS A 295 5.52 -12.50 5.34
C LYS A 295 6.12 -11.19 4.85
N MET A 296 6.62 -11.18 3.61
CA MET A 296 7.25 -10.01 3.01
C MET A 296 6.27 -8.82 2.88
N MET A 297 5.01 -9.08 2.52
CA MET A 297 4.00 -8.03 2.50
C MET A 297 3.68 -7.53 3.92
N LEU A 298 3.55 -8.41 4.91
CA LEU A 298 3.31 -7.99 6.29
C LEU A 298 4.46 -7.13 6.85
N ASP A 299 5.71 -7.44 6.47
CA ASP A 299 6.88 -6.64 6.85
C ASP A 299 6.86 -5.24 6.19
N ILE A 300 6.38 -5.13 4.94
CA ILE A 300 6.16 -3.82 4.29
C ILE A 300 5.00 -3.05 4.93
N LEU A 301 3.91 -3.72 5.29
CA LEU A 301 2.80 -3.08 5.98
C LEU A 301 3.21 -2.57 7.37
N ASP A 302 4.13 -3.24 8.07
CA ASP A 302 4.68 -2.72 9.34
C ASP A 302 5.43 -1.40 9.13
N LEU A 303 6.17 -1.27 8.03
CA LEU A 303 6.86 -0.01 7.68
C LEU A 303 5.85 1.09 7.39
N LEU A 304 4.78 0.80 6.63
CA LEU A 304 3.73 1.78 6.37
C LEU A 304 3.01 2.20 7.67
N GLU A 305 2.71 1.25 8.56
CA GLU A 305 2.08 1.55 9.86
C GLU A 305 3.00 2.41 10.76
N GLN A 306 4.33 2.24 10.67
CA GLN A 306 5.31 3.11 11.35
C GLN A 306 5.36 4.53 10.78
N GLU A 307 5.03 4.70 9.51
CA GLU A 307 4.85 5.98 8.82
C GLU A 307 3.41 6.52 8.94
N ASP A 308 2.72 6.15 10.03
CA ASP A 308 1.36 6.56 10.38
C ASP A 308 0.26 6.18 9.36
N ALA A 309 0.50 5.19 8.49
CA ALA A 309 -0.54 4.69 7.60
C ALA A 309 -1.62 3.91 8.36
N LEU A 310 -2.87 4.16 8.02
CA LEU A 310 -4.01 3.39 8.51
C LEU A 310 -4.12 2.06 7.75
N ILE A 311 -3.77 0.96 8.40
CA ILE A 311 -3.90 -0.39 7.84
C ILE A 311 -5.13 -1.11 8.42
N ILE A 312 -6.04 -1.56 7.56
CA ILE A 312 -7.27 -2.25 7.96
C ILE A 312 -6.99 -3.75 8.09
N ASN A 313 -7.13 -4.25 9.33
CA ASN A 313 -6.42 -5.41 9.87
C ASN A 313 -4.90 -5.15 9.86
N SER A 314 -4.37 -4.69 10.98
CA SER A 314 -2.94 -4.41 11.10
C SER A 314 -2.09 -5.65 10.81
N PRO A 315 -0.84 -5.50 10.34
CA PRO A 315 0.04 -6.64 10.10
C PRO A 315 0.23 -7.51 11.35
N LYS A 316 0.29 -6.91 12.56
CA LYS A 316 0.23 -7.66 13.82
C LYS A 316 -1.05 -8.49 13.95
N GLY A 317 -2.22 -7.91 13.65
CA GLY A 317 -3.49 -8.62 13.71
C GLY A 317 -3.58 -9.79 12.74
N ILE A 318 -3.07 -9.61 11.51
CA ILE A 318 -3.01 -10.69 10.52
C ILE A 318 -2.09 -11.82 11.01
N ARG A 319 -0.91 -11.51 11.57
CA ARG A 319 0.00 -12.53 12.15
C ARG A 319 -0.66 -13.28 13.31
N ASN A 320 -1.39 -12.58 14.17
CA ASN A 320 -2.11 -13.18 15.30
C ASN A 320 -3.19 -14.18 14.85
N SER A 321 -3.75 -14.03 13.66
CA SER A 321 -4.71 -14.99 13.07
C SER A 321 -4.05 -16.27 12.54
N GLY A 322 -2.72 -16.35 12.59
CA GLY A 322 -1.95 -17.58 12.35
C GLY A 322 -2.27 -18.66 13.39
N ARG A 323 -2.15 -19.94 13.01
CA ARG A 323 -2.67 -21.08 13.79
C ARG A 323 -2.13 -21.11 15.23
N LEU A 324 -0.82 -20.95 15.39
CA LEU A 324 -0.15 -21.05 16.70
C LEU A 324 -0.49 -19.86 17.58
N GLU A 325 -0.27 -18.64 17.07
CA GLU A 325 -0.55 -17.39 17.77
C GLU A 325 -2.03 -17.28 18.14
N MET A 326 -2.94 -17.59 17.22
CA MET A 326 -4.38 -17.60 17.48
C MET A 326 -4.72 -18.56 18.63
N THR A 327 -4.23 -19.79 18.57
CA THR A 327 -4.51 -20.80 19.62
C THR A 327 -4.01 -20.30 20.98
N SER A 328 -2.79 -19.77 21.04
CA SER A 328 -2.23 -19.21 22.28
C SER A 328 -3.03 -18.02 22.81
N LEU A 329 -3.44 -17.10 21.92
CA LEU A 329 -4.16 -15.89 22.27
C LEU A 329 -5.58 -16.18 22.74
N LEU A 330 -6.31 -17.07 22.08
CA LEU A 330 -7.66 -17.48 22.47
C LEU A 330 -7.65 -18.16 23.84
N LEU A 331 -6.74 -19.11 24.07
CA LEU A 331 -6.59 -19.78 25.38
C LEU A 331 -6.22 -18.78 26.49
N SER A 332 -5.32 -17.83 26.21
CA SER A 332 -4.91 -16.81 27.20
C SER A 332 -6.00 -15.79 27.57
N ALA A 333 -7.07 -15.74 26.77
CA ALA A 333 -8.19 -14.83 26.96
C ALA A 333 -9.45 -15.56 27.46
N ASP A 334 -9.33 -16.84 27.83
CA ASP A 334 -10.45 -17.68 28.26
C ASP A 334 -11.63 -17.69 27.26
N ILE A 335 -11.34 -17.48 25.97
CA ILE A 335 -12.35 -17.52 24.91
C ILE A 335 -12.74 -18.99 24.72
N PRO A 336 -14.04 -19.34 24.68
CA PRO A 336 -14.48 -20.71 24.49
C PRO A 336 -13.90 -21.30 23.21
N SER A 337 -12.93 -22.21 23.35
CA SER A 337 -12.24 -22.90 22.25
C SER A 337 -11.97 -24.36 22.61
N PRO A 338 -11.64 -25.24 21.65
CA PRO A 338 -11.17 -26.58 21.94
C PRO A 338 -9.97 -26.58 22.89
N VAL A 339 -9.87 -27.58 23.77
CA VAL A 339 -8.63 -27.97 24.43
C VAL A 339 -7.60 -28.22 23.35
N SER A 340 -6.49 -27.47 23.44
CA SER A 340 -5.51 -27.40 22.39
C SER A 340 -4.09 -27.49 22.92
N THR A 341 -3.24 -28.26 22.24
CA THR A 341 -1.81 -28.38 22.57
C THR A 341 -0.95 -28.14 21.33
N ILE A 342 0.26 -27.59 21.54
CA ILE A 342 1.24 -27.40 20.48
C ILE A 342 2.16 -28.62 20.46
N LEU A 343 2.26 -29.25 19.30
CA LEU A 343 3.06 -30.46 19.07
C LEU A 343 4.31 -30.13 18.24
N PHE A 344 5.41 -30.78 18.58
CA PHE A 344 6.61 -30.87 17.75
C PHE A 344 6.47 -32.04 16.78
N THR A 345 6.60 -31.76 15.48
CA THR A 345 6.40 -32.77 14.42
C THR A 345 7.55 -33.78 14.32
N ASN A 346 8.70 -33.46 14.92
CA ASN A 346 9.88 -34.33 14.96
C ASN A 346 9.97 -35.20 16.22
N LYS A 347 8.94 -35.21 17.07
CA LYS A 347 8.85 -36.04 18.27
C LYS A 347 7.71 -37.04 18.13
N ASP A 348 7.86 -38.17 18.81
CA ASP A 348 6.80 -39.18 18.87
C ASP A 348 5.59 -38.65 19.65
N ILE A 349 4.39 -39.13 19.30
CA ILE A 349 3.14 -38.66 19.91
C ILE A 349 3.06 -39.04 21.40
N GLU A 350 3.64 -40.17 21.78
CA GLU A 350 3.69 -40.72 23.14
C GLU A 350 4.53 -39.85 24.10
N GLU A 351 5.44 -39.03 23.56
CA GLU A 351 6.31 -38.12 24.31
C GLU A 351 5.69 -36.73 24.52
N GLN A 352 4.46 -36.51 24.07
CA GLN A 352 3.83 -35.20 24.00
C GLN A 352 2.43 -35.20 24.63
N GLU A 353 2.06 -34.06 25.22
CA GLU A 353 0.70 -33.89 25.75
C GLU A 353 -0.29 -33.66 24.59
N VAL A 354 -1.28 -34.55 24.49
CA VAL A 354 -2.29 -34.52 23.44
C VAL A 354 -3.70 -34.60 24.04
N PRO A 355 -4.72 -34.07 23.35
CA PRO A 355 -6.10 -34.33 23.70
C PRO A 355 -6.44 -35.82 23.64
N SER A 356 -7.54 -36.20 24.29
CA SER A 356 -8.08 -37.56 24.14
C SER A 356 -8.54 -37.80 22.71
N PHE A 357 -8.32 -39.02 22.20
CA PHE A 357 -8.80 -39.40 20.88
C PHE A 357 -10.33 -39.48 20.83
N PRO A 358 -10.96 -39.12 19.69
CA PRO A 358 -10.33 -38.59 18.48
C PRO A 358 -10.04 -37.08 18.57
N PHE A 359 -9.07 -36.59 17.80
CA PHE A 359 -8.73 -35.17 17.75
C PHE A 359 -8.25 -34.74 16.37
N TRP A 360 -8.05 -33.43 16.19
CA TRP A 360 -7.59 -32.83 14.94
C TRP A 360 -6.12 -32.41 15.07
N ILE A 361 -5.30 -32.73 14.07
CA ILE A 361 -3.94 -32.22 13.91
C ILE A 361 -3.93 -31.22 12.76
N LYS A 362 -3.47 -30.00 13.04
CA LYS A 362 -3.42 -28.89 12.08
C LYS A 362 -1.99 -28.38 11.99
N ARG A 363 -1.52 -28.04 10.79
CA ARG A 363 -0.18 -27.42 10.64
C ARG A 363 -0.09 -26.12 11.44
N GLY A 364 1.05 -25.87 12.08
CA GLY A 364 1.24 -24.69 12.93
C GLY A 364 1.76 -23.46 12.20
N ASP A 365 2.52 -23.65 11.12
CA ASP A 365 3.27 -22.59 10.42
C ASP A 365 2.44 -21.74 9.44
N GLY A 366 1.12 -21.94 9.37
CA GLY A 366 0.23 -21.13 8.52
C GLY A 366 -1.16 -21.71 8.32
N HIS A 367 -1.87 -21.19 7.34
CA HIS A 367 -3.19 -21.71 6.94
C HIS A 367 -3.07 -22.98 6.10
N ALA A 368 -4.11 -23.80 6.11
CA ALA A 368 -4.19 -25.01 5.30
C ALA A 368 -4.16 -24.70 3.79
N LEU A 369 -3.17 -25.27 3.10
CA LEU A 369 -2.96 -25.18 1.66
C LEU A 369 -3.51 -26.41 0.92
N VAL A 370 -3.33 -27.58 1.52
CA VAL A 370 -3.87 -28.87 1.06
C VAL A 370 -4.78 -29.49 2.11
N LYS A 371 -5.55 -30.51 1.75
CA LYS A 371 -6.49 -31.16 2.68
C LYS A 371 -5.76 -31.77 3.88
N GLU A 372 -4.60 -32.34 3.63
CA GLU A 372 -3.74 -33.05 4.59
C GLU A 372 -3.21 -32.11 5.69
N ASP A 373 -3.23 -30.79 5.48
CA ASP A 373 -2.83 -29.79 6.47
C ASP A 373 -3.77 -29.71 7.68
N VAL A 374 -4.95 -30.34 7.59
CA VAL A 374 -5.93 -30.49 8.68
C VAL A 374 -6.44 -31.93 8.66
N SER A 375 -5.96 -32.73 9.61
CA SER A 375 -6.22 -34.17 9.66
C SER A 375 -6.98 -34.54 10.93
N PHE A 376 -8.01 -35.38 10.79
CA PHE A 376 -8.74 -35.99 11.90
C PHE A 376 -8.13 -37.36 12.21
N VAL A 377 -7.75 -37.59 13.47
CA VAL A 377 -7.06 -38.81 13.90
C VAL A 377 -7.81 -39.49 15.03
N GLN A 378 -7.92 -40.82 14.96
CA GLN A 378 -8.66 -41.64 15.91
C GLN A 378 -7.76 -42.45 16.84
N ASN A 379 -6.47 -42.55 16.53
CA ASN A 379 -5.50 -43.34 17.28
C ASN A 379 -4.07 -42.81 17.10
N GLU A 380 -3.15 -43.31 17.93
CA GLU A 380 -1.74 -42.92 17.95
C GLU A 380 -1.02 -43.18 16.64
N GLN A 381 -1.35 -44.28 15.94
CA GLN A 381 -0.72 -44.62 14.67
C GLN A 381 -1.04 -43.59 13.58
N GLU A 382 -2.30 -43.16 13.48
CA GLU A 382 -2.73 -42.09 12.57
C GLU A 382 -2.08 -40.75 12.93
N ALA A 383 -2.04 -40.40 14.22
CA ALA A 383 -1.41 -39.18 14.70
C ALA A 383 0.09 -39.12 14.33
N SER A 384 0.83 -40.18 14.59
CA SER A 384 2.25 -40.30 14.25
C SER A 384 2.50 -40.21 12.74
N ALA A 385 1.61 -40.79 11.92
CA ALA A 385 1.71 -40.67 10.47
C ALA A 385 1.56 -39.22 9.98
N VAL A 386 0.63 -38.47 10.56
CA VAL A 386 0.42 -37.04 10.23
C VAL A 386 1.61 -36.19 10.67
N LEU A 387 2.15 -36.39 11.87
CA LEU A 387 3.33 -35.65 12.34
C LEU A 387 4.55 -35.94 11.46
N CYS A 388 4.73 -37.19 11.04
CA CYS A 388 5.78 -37.59 10.11
C CYS A 388 5.63 -36.91 8.74
N ASP A 389 4.41 -36.85 8.17
CA ASP A 389 4.14 -36.09 6.94
C ASP A 389 4.54 -34.62 7.09
N PHE A 390 4.08 -33.97 8.16
CA PHE A 390 4.38 -32.56 8.43
C PHE A 390 5.88 -32.32 8.55
N ASN A 391 6.60 -33.16 9.30
CA ASN A 391 8.05 -33.05 9.44
C ASN A 391 8.78 -33.25 8.10
N ASN A 392 8.37 -34.23 7.29
CA ASN A 392 8.92 -34.47 5.95
C ASN A 392 8.67 -33.28 5.00
N ARG A 393 7.58 -32.54 5.21
CA ARG A 393 7.25 -31.31 4.49
C ARG A 393 7.88 -30.05 5.09
N GLY A 394 8.69 -30.19 6.14
CA GLY A 394 9.41 -29.10 6.79
C GLY A 394 8.59 -28.28 7.79
N ILE A 395 7.37 -28.71 8.11
CA ILE A 395 6.50 -28.08 9.12
C ILE A 395 7.00 -28.55 10.48
N LYS A 396 7.47 -27.62 11.33
CA LYS A 396 8.12 -27.94 12.62
C LYS A 396 7.16 -28.10 13.79
N LEU A 397 6.02 -27.41 13.72
CA LEU A 397 5.03 -27.35 14.78
C LEU A 397 3.65 -27.65 14.23
N ALA A 398 2.82 -28.31 15.02
CA ALA A 398 1.42 -28.57 14.76
C ALA A 398 0.57 -28.15 15.96
N VAL A 399 -0.73 -27.95 15.73
CA VAL A 399 -1.72 -27.74 16.79
C VAL A 399 -2.63 -28.95 16.82
N ALA A 400 -2.72 -29.61 17.97
CA ALA A 400 -3.75 -30.60 18.25
C ALA A 400 -4.95 -29.90 18.89
N ASN A 401 -6.14 -30.06 18.31
CA ASN A 401 -7.40 -29.60 18.91
C ASN A 401 -8.26 -30.82 19.20
N GLU A 402 -8.81 -30.94 20.40
CA GLU A 402 -9.82 -31.97 20.67
C GLU A 402 -10.96 -31.92 19.63
N HIS A 403 -11.58 -33.08 19.39
CA HIS A 403 -12.78 -33.11 18.58
C HIS A 403 -13.98 -32.63 19.38
N LEU A 404 -14.76 -31.70 18.81
CA LEU A 404 -16.00 -31.20 19.39
C LEU A 404 -17.18 -31.72 18.60
N GLU A 405 -18.09 -32.42 19.28
CA GLU A 405 -19.35 -32.89 18.70
C GLU A 405 -20.40 -31.78 18.75
N GLY A 406 -20.98 -31.44 17.60
CA GLY A 406 -22.01 -30.44 17.51
C GLY A 406 -22.22 -29.91 16.10
N ASP A 407 -23.09 -28.91 15.98
CA ASP A 407 -23.34 -28.25 14.72
C ASP A 407 -22.20 -27.29 14.39
N LEU A 408 -21.64 -27.41 13.19
CA LEU A 408 -20.73 -26.42 12.65
C LEU A 408 -21.52 -25.20 12.18
N ILE A 409 -21.15 -24.01 12.66
CA ILE A 409 -21.61 -22.73 12.14
C ILE A 409 -20.42 -21.91 11.65
N LYS A 410 -20.65 -21.10 10.62
CA LYS A 410 -19.68 -20.11 10.13
C LYS A 410 -20.18 -18.73 10.43
N LEU A 411 -19.27 -17.82 10.74
CA LEU A 411 -19.58 -16.44 11.09
C LEU A 411 -18.64 -15.45 10.43
N TYR A 412 -19.14 -14.23 10.28
CA TYR A 412 -18.44 -13.09 9.73
C TYR A 412 -18.77 -11.84 10.53
N GLY A 413 -17.77 -10.98 10.72
CA GLY A 413 -17.96 -9.73 11.45
C GLY A 413 -17.08 -8.60 10.92
N VAL A 414 -17.60 -7.39 11.11
CA VAL A 414 -16.85 -6.14 10.94
C VAL A 414 -16.93 -5.40 12.27
N ALA A 415 -15.82 -5.39 13.00
CA ALA A 415 -15.71 -4.73 14.30
C ALA A 415 -16.09 -3.25 14.17
N GLU A 416 -16.60 -2.67 15.26
CA GLU A 416 -16.95 -1.24 15.35
C GLU A 416 -18.03 -0.74 14.36
N ASN A 417 -18.63 -1.65 13.58
CA ASN A 417 -19.71 -1.35 12.62
C ASN A 417 -20.96 -2.24 12.83
N ASN A 418 -21.11 -2.87 13.99
CA ASN A 418 -22.26 -3.72 14.36
C ASN A 418 -22.64 -4.85 13.37
N PHE A 419 -21.88 -5.05 12.29
CA PHE A 419 -22.15 -6.06 11.27
C PHE A 419 -21.70 -7.41 11.78
N PHE A 420 -22.65 -8.32 11.90
CA PHE A 420 -22.43 -9.71 12.27
C PHE A 420 -23.35 -10.60 11.46
N TYR A 421 -22.80 -11.65 10.86
CA TYR A 421 -23.55 -12.59 10.04
C TYR A 421 -23.09 -14.00 10.36
N TRP A 422 -24.02 -14.92 10.63
CA TRP A 422 -23.71 -16.32 10.84
C TRP A 422 -24.67 -17.21 10.03
N PHE A 423 -24.23 -18.43 9.72
CA PHE A 423 -25.02 -19.39 8.95
C PHE A 423 -24.51 -20.83 9.16
N TYR A 424 -25.38 -21.80 8.92
CA TYR A 424 -24.99 -23.20 8.77
C TYR A 424 -24.37 -23.43 7.39
N PRO A 425 -23.12 -23.93 7.29
CA PRO A 425 -22.53 -24.28 6.02
C PRO A 425 -23.26 -25.48 5.40
N SER A 426 -23.53 -25.43 4.10
CA SER A 426 -24.08 -26.59 3.38
C SER A 426 -22.99 -27.66 3.19
N PRO A 427 -23.29 -28.96 3.41
CA PRO A 427 -22.34 -30.05 3.18
C PRO A 427 -21.80 -30.13 1.74
N THR A 428 -22.51 -29.55 0.77
CA THR A 428 -22.23 -29.67 -0.67
C THR A 428 -21.81 -28.37 -1.35
N VAL A 429 -21.99 -27.21 -0.71
CA VAL A 429 -21.73 -25.90 -1.30
C VAL A 429 -20.83 -25.10 -0.37
N ASN A 430 -19.68 -24.63 -0.89
CA ASN A 430 -18.71 -23.75 -0.22
C ASN A 430 -17.74 -24.38 0.80
N SER A 431 -17.62 -25.70 0.89
CA SER A 431 -16.54 -26.33 1.66
C SER A 431 -15.17 -26.14 0.98
N LYS A 432 -14.12 -25.85 1.78
CA LYS A 432 -12.73 -25.73 1.27
C LYS A 432 -12.10 -27.10 0.96
N PHE A 433 -12.37 -28.11 1.80
CA PHE A 433 -11.76 -29.45 1.73
C PHE A 433 -12.71 -30.64 2.08
N GLY A 434 -13.98 -30.38 2.31
CA GLY A 434 -15.02 -31.36 2.64
C GLY A 434 -15.00 -31.88 4.09
N LEU A 435 -14.19 -31.29 4.96
CA LEU A 435 -13.99 -31.77 6.34
C LEU A 435 -15.20 -31.52 7.24
N GLU A 436 -16.09 -30.59 6.85
CA GLU A 436 -17.35 -30.31 7.55
C GLU A 436 -18.24 -31.55 7.68
N ALA A 437 -18.11 -32.53 6.78
CA ALA A 437 -18.86 -33.78 6.83
C ALA A 437 -18.58 -34.65 8.08
N ILE A 438 -17.45 -34.43 8.77
CA ILE A 438 -17.09 -35.19 9.97
C ILE A 438 -18.04 -34.89 11.14
N ASN A 439 -18.57 -33.68 11.23
CA ASN A 439 -19.59 -33.32 12.23
C ASN A 439 -21.02 -33.68 11.81
N GLY A 440 -21.20 -34.21 10.59
CA GLY A 440 -22.50 -34.57 10.03
C GLY A 440 -23.35 -33.36 9.61
N GLU A 441 -24.62 -33.62 9.34
CA GLU A 441 -25.59 -32.57 9.02
C GLU A 441 -25.99 -31.81 10.28
N ALA A 442 -26.09 -30.48 10.17
CA ALA A 442 -26.50 -29.62 11.26
C ALA A 442 -27.92 -29.96 11.75
N LYS A 443 -28.06 -30.12 13.06
CA LYS A 443 -29.30 -30.48 13.75
C LYS A 443 -30.14 -29.28 14.18
N GLY A 444 -29.55 -28.08 14.17
CA GLY A 444 -30.21 -26.84 14.57
C GLY A 444 -30.27 -26.65 16.09
N TYR A 445 -29.21 -27.00 16.81
CA TYR A 445 -29.19 -26.84 18.27
C TYR A 445 -29.35 -25.36 18.67
N PRO A 446 -30.16 -25.04 19.70
CA PRO A 446 -30.36 -23.67 20.14
C PRO A 446 -29.12 -23.12 20.84
N PHE A 447 -28.76 -21.87 20.55
CA PHE A 447 -27.67 -21.14 21.19
C PHE A 447 -27.99 -19.63 21.24
N SER A 448 -27.26 -18.87 22.05
CA SER A 448 -27.42 -17.41 22.11
C SER A 448 -26.59 -16.72 21.03
N GLU A 449 -27.26 -16.02 20.12
CA GLU A 449 -26.59 -15.20 19.10
C GLU A 449 -25.81 -14.02 19.72
N GLU A 450 -26.30 -13.50 20.86
CA GLU A 450 -25.63 -12.43 21.60
C GLU A 450 -24.32 -12.93 22.22
N GLU A 451 -24.31 -14.13 22.82
CA GLU A 451 -23.08 -14.73 23.35
C GLU A 451 -22.10 -15.07 22.22
N LEU A 452 -22.59 -15.65 21.11
CA LEU A 452 -21.76 -15.91 19.93
C LEU A 452 -21.07 -14.64 19.45
N LYS A 453 -21.83 -13.56 19.28
CA LYS A 453 -21.30 -12.26 18.86
C LYS A 453 -20.29 -11.73 19.86
N GLY A 454 -20.59 -11.79 21.16
CA GLY A 454 -19.69 -11.38 22.24
C GLY A 454 -18.35 -12.10 22.21
N TYR A 455 -18.36 -13.44 22.12
CA TYR A 455 -17.12 -14.23 22.00
C TYR A 455 -16.31 -13.87 20.76
N CYS A 456 -16.97 -13.62 19.63
CA CYS A 456 -16.29 -13.22 18.40
C CYS A 456 -15.70 -11.82 18.47
N GLU A 457 -16.39 -10.86 19.11
CA GLU A 457 -15.87 -9.51 19.32
C GLU A 457 -14.67 -9.53 20.27
N GLU A 458 -14.70 -10.33 21.33
CA GLU A 458 -13.57 -10.52 22.22
C GLU A 458 -12.38 -11.18 21.51
N ALA A 459 -12.63 -12.23 20.71
CA ALA A 459 -11.60 -12.85 19.87
C ALA A 459 -11.00 -11.86 18.87
N ALA A 460 -11.83 -11.10 18.16
CA ALA A 460 -11.39 -10.09 17.21
C ALA A 460 -10.53 -9.01 17.89
N ASN A 461 -10.95 -8.53 19.06
CA ASN A 461 -10.19 -7.56 19.86
C ASN A 461 -8.85 -8.12 20.33
N LYS A 462 -8.83 -9.36 20.84
CA LYS A 462 -7.60 -10.02 21.32
C LYS A 462 -6.60 -10.24 20.20
N LEU A 463 -7.09 -10.62 19.02
CA LEU A 463 -6.27 -10.84 17.83
C LEU A 463 -5.89 -9.52 17.15
N GLY A 464 -6.65 -8.43 17.34
CA GLY A 464 -6.43 -7.15 16.67
C GLY A 464 -7.02 -7.11 15.25
N LEU A 465 -8.14 -7.80 15.03
CA LEU A 465 -8.82 -7.89 13.74
C LEU A 465 -10.06 -6.98 13.72
N SER A 466 -10.18 -6.14 12.69
CA SER A 466 -11.39 -5.35 12.43
C SER A 466 -12.33 -6.01 11.43
N VAL A 467 -11.81 -6.83 10.51
CA VAL A 467 -12.60 -7.59 9.53
C VAL A 467 -12.23 -9.06 9.69
N TYR A 468 -13.20 -9.88 10.09
CA TYR A 468 -12.93 -11.25 10.52
C TYR A 468 -14.03 -12.24 10.12
N GLY A 469 -13.69 -13.51 10.18
CA GLY A 469 -14.65 -14.61 10.17
C GLY A 469 -14.14 -15.78 10.96
N GLY A 470 -15.00 -16.75 11.22
CA GLY A 470 -14.63 -17.91 12.02
C GLY A 470 -15.57 -19.08 11.83
N ASP A 471 -15.14 -20.20 12.38
CA ASP A 471 -15.88 -21.44 12.44
C ASP A 471 -16.08 -21.80 13.92
N CYS A 472 -17.30 -22.15 14.30
CA CYS A 472 -17.66 -22.54 15.66
C CYS A 472 -18.42 -23.87 15.68
N ILE A 473 -18.29 -24.61 16.77
CA ILE A 473 -19.14 -25.77 17.06
C ILE A 473 -20.15 -25.38 18.15
N VAL A 474 -21.41 -25.69 17.90
CA VAL A 474 -22.51 -25.57 18.86
C VAL A 474 -22.91 -26.96 19.33
N SER A 475 -22.72 -27.24 20.61
CA SER A 475 -23.07 -28.54 21.18
C SER A 475 -24.59 -28.69 21.37
N SER A 476 -25.03 -29.92 21.70
CA SER A 476 -26.44 -30.19 22.03
C SER A 476 -26.96 -29.45 23.27
N THR A 477 -26.07 -28.95 24.14
CA THR A 477 -26.41 -28.14 25.31
C THR A 477 -26.44 -26.63 25.01
N GLY A 478 -26.12 -26.23 23.78
CA GLY A 478 -26.02 -24.82 23.36
C GLY A 478 -24.67 -24.18 23.66
N GLU A 479 -23.67 -24.95 24.10
CA GLU A 479 -22.30 -24.46 24.31
C GLU A 479 -21.65 -24.13 22.97
N ILE A 480 -21.04 -22.94 22.88
CA ILE A 480 -20.41 -22.41 21.67
C ILE A 480 -18.90 -22.43 21.86
N ARG A 481 -18.17 -23.05 20.93
CA ARG A 481 -16.69 -23.09 20.96
C ARG A 481 -16.12 -22.69 19.60
N ILE A 482 -15.26 -21.67 19.59
CA ILE A 482 -14.55 -21.18 18.41
C ILE A 482 -13.43 -22.16 18.05
N ILE A 483 -13.49 -22.74 16.85
CA ILE A 483 -12.50 -23.73 16.37
C ILE A 483 -11.55 -23.15 15.32
N ASP A 484 -11.92 -22.02 14.71
CA ASP A 484 -11.11 -21.28 13.75
C ASP A 484 -11.51 -19.80 13.71
N PHE A 485 -10.54 -18.91 13.49
CA PHE A 485 -10.77 -17.48 13.38
C PHE A 485 -9.76 -16.87 12.40
N ASN A 486 -10.24 -16.20 11.35
CA ASN A 486 -9.44 -15.76 10.21
C ASN A 486 -9.62 -14.26 9.95
N ASP A 487 -8.55 -13.61 9.52
CA ASP A 487 -8.60 -12.30 8.89
C ASP A 487 -9.36 -12.35 7.55
N TRP A 488 -10.19 -11.34 7.32
CA TRP A 488 -10.77 -11.03 6.01
C TRP A 488 -11.26 -12.24 5.19
N PRO A 489 -12.33 -12.94 5.64
CA PRO A 489 -12.91 -14.05 4.91
C PRO A 489 -13.56 -13.57 3.59
N SER A 490 -14.08 -14.50 2.78
CA SER A 490 -14.72 -14.14 1.51
C SER A 490 -16.11 -13.52 1.65
N PHE A 491 -16.73 -13.57 2.83
CA PHE A 491 -18.12 -13.16 3.07
C PHE A 491 -19.11 -13.72 2.04
N ALA A 492 -18.84 -14.89 1.44
CA ALA A 492 -19.55 -15.40 0.27
C ALA A 492 -21.10 -15.23 0.31
N PRO A 493 -21.82 -15.59 1.39
CA PRO A 493 -23.28 -15.46 1.45
C PRO A 493 -23.80 -14.03 1.67
N CYS A 494 -22.96 -13.09 2.13
CA CYS A 494 -23.38 -11.73 2.54
C CYS A 494 -22.44 -10.63 2.03
N SER A 495 -21.72 -10.91 0.94
CA SER A 495 -20.57 -10.10 0.51
C SER A 495 -20.94 -8.69 0.02
N ASN A 496 -22.20 -8.46 -0.37
CA ASN A 496 -22.69 -7.10 -0.64
C ASN A 496 -22.80 -6.29 0.66
N GLN A 497 -23.50 -6.83 1.66
CA GLN A 497 -23.69 -6.15 2.95
C GLN A 497 -22.36 -5.99 3.70
N ALA A 498 -21.51 -7.01 3.65
CA ALA A 498 -20.18 -6.96 4.23
C ALA A 498 -19.30 -5.89 3.57
N ALA A 499 -19.34 -5.74 2.24
CA ALA A 499 -18.57 -4.71 1.55
C ALA A 499 -18.98 -3.28 1.93
N GLU A 500 -20.28 -3.04 2.12
CA GLU A 500 -20.79 -1.76 2.64
C GLU A 500 -20.27 -1.52 4.07
N ALA A 501 -20.39 -2.52 4.95
CA ALA A 501 -19.91 -2.43 6.33
C ALA A 501 -18.38 -2.22 6.42
N ILE A 502 -17.60 -2.91 5.60
CA ILE A 502 -16.14 -2.72 5.55
C ILE A 502 -15.82 -1.29 5.06
N ALA A 503 -16.46 -0.81 3.99
CA ALA A 503 -16.20 0.54 3.49
C ALA A 503 -16.54 1.61 4.54
N ASP A 504 -17.65 1.47 5.25
CA ASP A 504 -18.04 2.38 6.34
C ASP A 504 -17.03 2.37 7.49
N LEU A 505 -16.50 1.20 7.86
CA LEU A 505 -15.43 1.08 8.86
C LEU A 505 -14.17 1.84 8.42
N ILE A 506 -13.74 1.67 7.17
CA ILE A 506 -12.56 2.34 6.61
C ILE A 506 -12.75 3.85 6.68
N VAL A 507 -13.88 4.35 6.21
CA VAL A 507 -14.21 5.78 6.21
C VAL A 507 -14.25 6.34 7.63
N LYS A 508 -14.85 5.62 8.58
CA LYS A 508 -14.88 6.02 9.99
C LYS A 508 -13.46 6.15 10.56
N LYS A 509 -12.61 5.13 10.38
CA LYS A 509 -11.22 5.15 10.86
C LYS A 509 -10.40 6.28 10.24
N MET A 510 -10.61 6.58 8.95
CA MET A 510 -9.99 7.74 8.29
C MET A 510 -10.41 9.08 8.89
N GLN A 511 -11.66 9.21 9.34
CA GLN A 511 -12.16 10.44 9.95
C GLN A 511 -11.65 10.61 11.39
N ASP A 512 -11.56 9.52 12.14
CA ASP A 512 -11.04 9.53 13.51
C ASP A 512 -9.53 9.83 13.55
N GLY A 513 -8.75 9.29 12.60
CA GLY A 513 -7.32 9.58 12.46
C GLY A 513 -6.99 11.04 12.12
N LYS A 514 -7.91 11.79 11.51
CA LYS A 514 -7.74 13.24 11.20
C LYS A 514 -8.03 14.17 12.38
N ARG A 515 -8.56 13.65 13.50
CA ARG A 515 -8.96 14.44 14.68
C ARG A 515 -7.90 14.47 15.79
N ASN A 516 -6.86 13.66 15.67
CA ASN A 516 -5.65 13.71 16.48
C ASN A 516 -4.56 14.47 15.71
#